data_AF-A0A932L6G3-F1
#
_entry.id   AF-A0A932L6G3-F1
#
_cell.length_a   1.000
_cell.length_b   1.000
_cell.length_c   1.000
_cell.angle_alpha   90.00
_cell.angle_beta   90.00
_cell.angle_gamma   90.00
#
_symmetry.space_group_name_H-M   'P 1'
#
loop_
_entity.id
_entity.type
_entity.pdbx_description
1 polymer ?
#
loop_
_entity_poly.entity_id
_entity_poly.type
_entity_poly.pdbx_seq_one_letter_code
_entity_poly.pdbx_strand_id
1 'polypeptide(L)'
;MGLNETIVFYGVIGVAVAVAVYLRDGADDSGQRTFRVVTAVLFWPLYLPVLLSQPQTQPNSPATAPAETRDEMARAIAQVDAELDAALSSLDGWAEDVLAREKDRIQELRSAWNGQAGRIREMDRLLAQPESARVTEATPATDHSPLTTHNSPNSYHHSPDSDRRRLSELARQKNIERLRQTRTQAYDDLMGTLAWVRELVSMIHLAKFTGAPASRAEELVAQIAAAVEGVSAVTWQEEVERLNC
;
A
#
# COMPACT_ATOMS: atom_id res chain seq x y z
N MET A 1 -45.57 19.32 6.76
CA MET A 1 -45.07 17.97 7.12
C MET A 1 -44.78 17.97 8.60
N GLY A 2 -45.44 17.09 9.36
CA GLY A 2 -45.37 17.09 10.81
C GLY A 2 -44.09 16.42 11.30
N LEU A 3 -43.55 16.89 12.43
CA LEU A 3 -42.40 16.30 13.13
C LEU A 3 -42.48 14.76 13.24
N ASN A 4 -43.69 14.22 13.42
CA ASN A 4 -43.94 12.78 13.49
C ASN A 4 -43.57 12.04 12.20
N GLU A 5 -43.80 12.64 11.03
CA GLU A 5 -43.49 12.02 9.74
C GLU A 5 -41.97 11.96 9.54
N THR A 6 -41.25 13.03 9.90
CA THR A 6 -39.78 13.07 9.87
C THR A 6 -39.17 12.04 10.81
N ILE A 7 -39.71 11.88 12.03
CA ILE A 7 -39.22 10.89 13.00
C ILE A 7 -39.38 9.46 12.46
N VAL A 8 -40.52 9.14 11.84
CA VAL A 8 -40.76 7.81 11.27
C VAL A 8 -39.79 7.52 10.12
N PHE A 9 -39.58 8.49 9.21
CA PHE A 9 -38.61 8.33 8.11
C PHE A 9 -37.19 8.09 8.61
N TYR A 10 -36.73 8.87 9.60
CA TYR A 10 -35.39 8.70 10.17
C TYR A 10 -35.24 7.36 10.90
N GLY A 11 -36.29 6.90 11.58
CA GLY A 11 -36.31 5.59 12.23
C GLY A 11 -36.16 4.43 11.24
N VAL A 12 -36.93 4.44 10.15
CA VAL A 12 -36.88 3.38 9.12
C VAL A 12 -35.50 3.32 8.45
N ILE A 13 -34.92 4.47 8.11
CA ILE A 13 -33.57 4.54 7.52
C ILE A 13 -32.52 4.01 8.49
N GLY A 14 -32.56 4.43 9.76
CA GLY A 14 -31.63 3.94 10.79
C GLY A 14 -31.71 2.43 10.99
N VAL A 15 -32.91 1.85 11.00
CA VAL A 15 -33.12 0.40 11.10
C VAL A 15 -32.56 -0.33 9.88
N ALA A 16 -32.79 0.18 8.67
CA ALA A 16 -32.25 -0.43 7.44
C ALA A 16 -30.71 -0.47 7.45
N VAL A 17 -30.06 0.62 7.88
CA VAL A 17 -28.59 0.68 8.02
C VAL A 17 -28.09 -0.31 9.08
N ALA A 18 -28.76 -0.40 10.23
CA ALA A 18 -28.40 -1.33 11.29
C ALA A 18 -28.45 -2.79 10.84
N VAL A 19 -29.49 -3.17 10.09
CA VAL A 19 -29.62 -4.52 9.52
C VAL A 19 -28.50 -4.80 8.51
N ALA A 20 -28.16 -3.84 7.65
CA ALA A 20 -27.07 -3.99 6.69
C ALA A 20 -25.70 -4.19 7.36
N VAL A 21 -25.44 -3.47 8.47
CA VAL A 21 -24.21 -3.64 9.27
C VAL A 21 -24.19 -5.01 9.95
N TYR A 22 -25.32 -5.42 10.54
CA TYR A 22 -25.42 -6.71 11.24
C TYR A 22 -25.18 -7.91 10.31
N LEU A 23 -25.68 -7.85 9.07
CA LEU A 23 -25.49 -8.92 8.08
C LEU A 23 -24.06 -8.97 7.51
N ARG A 24 -23.27 -7.91 7.67
CA ARG A 24 -21.92 -7.78 7.08
C ARG A 24 -20.81 -8.33 8.00
N ASP A 25 -20.95 -8.20 9.32
CA ASP A 25 -19.95 -8.69 10.28
C ASP A 25 -20.16 -10.17 10.60
N GLY A 26 -19.71 -11.04 9.70
CA GLY A 26 -19.74 -12.48 9.87
C GLY A 26 -18.44 -13.04 10.46
N ALA A 27 -18.10 -12.74 11.74
CA ALA A 27 -17.21 -13.56 12.61
C ALA A 27 -16.74 -12.86 13.92
N ASP A 28 -16.97 -11.56 14.11
CA ASP A 28 -16.38 -10.86 15.28
C ASP A 28 -17.10 -11.05 16.63
N ASP A 29 -16.37 -10.76 17.70
CA ASP A 29 -16.75 -10.88 19.11
C ASP A 29 -18.07 -10.16 19.45
N SER A 30 -18.92 -10.83 20.26
CA SER A 30 -20.33 -10.44 20.48
C SER A 30 -20.50 -9.08 21.15
N GLY A 31 -19.51 -8.65 21.95
CA GLY A 31 -19.51 -7.37 22.65
C GLY A 31 -19.31 -6.17 21.73
N GLN A 32 -18.44 -6.29 20.71
CA GLN A 32 -18.21 -5.19 19.76
C GLN A 32 -19.40 -4.99 18.82
N ARG A 33 -20.10 -6.07 18.45
CA ARG A 33 -21.26 -6.00 17.55
C ARG A 33 -22.40 -5.15 18.12
N THR A 34 -22.75 -5.37 19.38
CA THR A 34 -23.86 -4.64 20.02
C THR A 34 -23.58 -3.15 20.13
N PHE A 35 -22.35 -2.78 20.52
CA PHE A 35 -21.94 -1.38 20.56
C PHE A 35 -22.00 -0.72 19.18
N ARG A 36 -21.49 -1.41 18.14
CA ARG A 36 -21.47 -0.90 16.75
C ARG A 36 -22.87 -0.73 16.16
N VAL A 37 -23.81 -1.62 16.49
CA VAL A 37 -25.21 -1.52 16.04
C VAL A 37 -25.90 -0.33 16.70
N VAL A 38 -25.73 -0.13 18.01
CA VAL A 38 -26.35 0.98 18.73
C VAL A 38 -25.83 2.33 18.24
N THR A 39 -24.52 2.45 18.01
CA THR A 39 -23.93 3.69 17.49
C THR A 39 -24.30 3.93 16.02
N ALA A 40 -24.40 2.90 15.19
CA ALA A 40 -24.83 3.04 13.80
C ALA A 40 -26.28 3.56 13.66
N VAL A 41 -27.18 3.18 14.57
CA VAL A 41 -28.57 3.71 14.59
C VAL A 41 -28.60 5.19 14.97
N LEU A 42 -27.85 5.58 16.01
CA LEU A 42 -27.82 6.96 16.51
C LEU A 42 -27.06 7.92 15.58
N PHE A 43 -26.03 7.44 14.91
CA PHE A 43 -25.11 8.24 14.09
C PHE A 43 -25.15 7.88 12.60
N TRP A 44 -26.26 7.33 12.10
CA TRP A 44 -26.38 6.89 10.70
C TRP A 44 -25.98 7.94 9.63
N PRO A 45 -26.20 9.27 9.79
CA PRO A 45 -25.80 10.25 8.79
C PRO A 45 -24.28 10.33 8.61
N LEU A 46 -23.53 10.06 9.69
CA LEU A 46 -22.07 10.00 9.70
C LEU A 46 -21.54 8.67 9.13
N TYR A 47 -22.29 7.58 9.33
CA TYR A 47 -21.91 6.25 8.81
C TYR A 47 -22.17 6.10 7.31
N LEU A 48 -23.12 6.84 6.74
CA LEU A 48 -23.51 6.74 5.34
C LEU A 48 -22.33 7.02 4.36
N PRO A 49 -21.56 8.11 4.47
CA PRO A 49 -20.39 8.32 3.62
C PRO A 49 -19.32 7.24 3.85
N VAL A 50 -19.09 6.79 5.08
CA VAL A 50 -18.10 5.75 5.39
C VAL A 50 -18.48 4.39 4.77
N LEU A 51 -19.76 4.04 4.79
CA LEU A 51 -20.27 2.81 4.16
C LEU A 51 -20.18 2.87 2.63
N LEU A 52 -20.36 4.06 2.04
CA LEU A 52 -20.20 4.28 0.60
C LEU A 52 -18.74 4.34 0.16
N SER A 53 -17.84 4.84 1.02
CA SER A 53 -16.39 4.89 0.76
C SER A 53 -15.71 3.54 0.92
N GLN A 54 -16.41 2.52 1.41
CA GLN A 54 -15.78 1.25 1.70
C GLN A 54 -15.42 0.52 0.40
N PRO A 55 -14.13 0.26 0.15
CA PRO A 55 -13.68 -0.42 -1.04
C PRO A 55 -14.35 -1.80 -1.08
N GLN A 56 -15.04 -2.06 -2.18
CA GLN A 56 -15.67 -3.33 -2.49
C GLN A 56 -14.65 -4.45 -2.30
N THR A 57 -14.78 -5.22 -1.21
CA THR A 57 -14.05 -6.48 -1.03
C THR A 57 -14.54 -7.40 -2.13
N GLN A 58 -13.86 -7.39 -3.28
CA GLN A 58 -14.17 -8.25 -4.41
C GLN A 58 -13.96 -9.70 -3.96
N PRO A 59 -15.00 -10.55 -4.03
CA PRO A 59 -14.83 -11.97 -3.86
C PRO A 59 -14.06 -12.50 -5.08
N ASN A 60 -12.85 -12.98 -4.84
CA ASN A 60 -12.10 -13.98 -5.61
C ASN A 60 -12.45 -14.09 -7.11
N SER A 61 -11.88 -13.22 -7.93
CA SER A 61 -11.65 -13.53 -9.35
C SER A 61 -10.27 -14.16 -9.51
N PRO A 62 -10.15 -15.38 -10.06
CA PRO A 62 -8.87 -16.02 -10.28
C PRO A 62 -8.20 -15.40 -11.50
N ALA A 63 -7.33 -14.41 -11.27
CA ALA A 63 -6.33 -13.96 -12.23
C ALA A 63 -4.95 -14.19 -11.59
N THR A 64 -4.26 -15.23 -12.05
CA THR A 64 -3.19 -15.98 -11.38
C THR A 64 -1.79 -15.33 -11.36
N ALA A 65 -1.65 -14.01 -11.43
CA ALA A 65 -0.33 -13.38 -11.26
C ALA A 65 -0.47 -11.88 -10.98
N PRO A 66 -0.67 -11.47 -9.70
CA PRO A 66 0.39 -10.83 -8.90
C PRO A 66 0.23 -11.00 -7.36
N ALA A 67 -0.51 -12.01 -6.90
CA ALA A 67 -0.76 -12.21 -5.47
C ALA A 67 0.49 -12.68 -4.70
N GLU A 68 1.37 -13.45 -5.35
CA GLU A 68 2.53 -14.08 -4.70
C GLU A 68 3.53 -13.04 -4.16
N THR A 69 3.83 -11.99 -4.93
CA THR A 69 4.75 -10.92 -4.50
C THR A 69 4.19 -10.07 -3.37
N ARG A 70 2.86 -9.92 -3.30
CA ARG A 70 2.20 -9.22 -2.17
C ARG A 70 2.40 -9.97 -0.87
N ASP A 71 2.24 -11.29 -0.91
CA ASP A 71 2.37 -12.15 0.26
C ASP A 71 3.84 -12.30 0.69
N GLU A 72 4.78 -12.26 -0.27
CA GLU A 72 6.21 -12.30 0.00
C GLU A 72 6.69 -11.13 0.88
N MET A 73 6.37 -9.87 0.50
CA MET A 73 6.78 -8.70 1.29
C MET A 73 6.19 -8.73 2.71
N ALA A 74 4.91 -9.08 2.84
CA ALA A 74 4.26 -9.17 4.14
C ALA A 74 4.92 -10.24 5.03
N ARG A 75 5.25 -11.39 4.44
CA ARG A 75 5.93 -12.49 5.14
C ARG A 75 7.36 -12.09 5.53
N ALA A 76 8.10 -11.42 4.66
CA ALA A 76 9.45 -10.94 4.95
C ALA A 76 9.45 -9.92 6.10
N ILE A 77 8.54 -8.94 6.07
CA ILE A 77 8.39 -7.96 7.16
C ILE A 77 8.04 -8.68 8.47
N ALA A 78 7.05 -9.56 8.48
CA ALA A 78 6.65 -10.29 9.68
C ALA A 78 7.78 -11.18 10.24
N GLN A 79 8.58 -11.78 9.37
CA GLN A 79 9.74 -12.58 9.77
C GLN A 79 10.82 -11.72 10.43
N VAL A 80 11.24 -10.63 9.76
CA VAL A 80 12.26 -9.71 10.32
C VAL A 80 11.75 -9.09 11.61
N ASP A 81 10.47 -8.77 11.70
CA ASP A 81 9.87 -8.24 12.92
C ASP A 81 9.96 -9.21 14.09
N ALA A 82 9.61 -10.49 13.86
CA ALA A 82 9.72 -11.54 14.87
C ALA A 82 11.19 -11.82 15.26
N GLU A 83 12.12 -11.84 14.30
CA GLU A 83 13.56 -12.02 14.55
C GLU A 83 14.12 -10.85 15.38
N LEU A 84 13.73 -9.62 15.05
CA LEU A 84 14.12 -8.42 15.79
C LEU A 84 13.53 -8.42 17.21
N ASP A 85 12.25 -8.73 17.37
CA ASP A 85 11.59 -8.78 18.67
C ASP A 85 12.22 -9.84 19.60
N ALA A 86 12.55 -11.01 19.05
CA ALA A 86 13.26 -12.05 19.77
C ALA A 86 14.68 -11.62 20.17
N ALA A 87 15.40 -10.94 19.28
CA ALA A 87 16.74 -10.44 19.57
C ALA A 87 16.72 -9.36 20.67
N LEU A 88 15.80 -8.39 20.59
CA LEU A 88 15.63 -7.34 21.58
C LEU A 88 15.19 -7.91 22.93
N SER A 89 14.24 -8.85 22.96
CA SER A 89 13.84 -9.55 24.18
C SER A 89 15.01 -10.33 24.80
N SER A 90 15.95 -10.80 23.97
CA SER A 90 17.15 -11.46 24.47
C SER A 90 18.15 -10.49 25.12
N LEU A 91 18.04 -9.19 24.88
CA LEU A 91 18.87 -8.15 25.49
C LEU A 91 18.33 -7.64 26.83
N ASP A 92 17.14 -8.10 27.23
CA ASP A 92 16.54 -7.75 28.51
C ASP A 92 17.47 -8.12 29.68
N GLY A 93 17.67 -7.17 30.60
CA GLY A 93 18.66 -7.27 31.69
C GLY A 93 20.13 -7.03 31.33
N TRP A 94 20.50 -6.90 30.04
CA TRP A 94 21.86 -6.51 29.61
C TRP A 94 21.95 -5.08 29.09
N ALA A 95 20.90 -4.61 28.40
CA ALA A 95 20.84 -3.26 27.81
C ALA A 95 19.44 -2.63 27.94
N GLU A 96 18.77 -2.86 29.07
CA GLU A 96 17.37 -2.47 29.31
C GLU A 96 17.14 -0.95 29.13
N ASP A 97 18.02 -0.11 29.67
CA ASP A 97 17.91 1.35 29.58
C ASP A 97 17.96 1.86 28.13
N VAL A 98 18.77 1.20 27.29
CA VAL A 98 18.99 1.58 25.89
C VAL A 98 17.81 1.11 25.04
N LEU A 99 17.35 -0.12 25.28
CA LEU A 99 16.15 -0.64 24.65
C LEU A 99 14.91 0.22 24.94
N ALA A 100 14.76 0.67 26.19
CA ALA A 100 13.64 1.53 26.57
C ALA A 100 13.62 2.84 25.78
N ARG A 101 14.80 3.42 25.52
CA ARG A 101 14.92 4.66 24.74
C ARG A 101 14.65 4.47 23.24
N GLU A 102 15.03 3.33 22.68
CA GLU A 102 15.01 3.09 21.23
C GLU A 102 13.74 2.35 20.77
N LYS A 103 12.91 1.87 21.70
CA LYS A 103 11.64 1.18 21.41
C LYS A 103 10.73 1.98 20.48
N ASP A 104 10.58 3.28 20.72
CA ASP A 104 9.71 4.15 19.90
C ASP A 104 10.23 4.26 18.46
N ARG A 105 11.55 4.35 18.29
CA ARG A 105 12.20 4.39 16.95
C ARG A 105 12.07 3.07 16.20
N ILE A 106 12.14 1.95 16.90
CA ILE A 106 11.91 0.62 16.31
C ILE A 106 10.45 0.49 15.86
N GLN A 107 9.50 1.02 16.64
CA GLN A 107 8.10 1.07 16.21
C GLN A 107 7.90 1.98 14.99
N GLU A 108 8.59 3.12 14.94
CA GLU A 108 8.59 4.00 13.77
C GLU A 108 9.12 3.27 12.53
N LEU A 109 10.23 2.55 12.64
CA LEU A 109 10.77 1.72 11.56
C LEU A 109 9.78 0.66 11.07
N ARG A 110 9.14 -0.07 11.98
CA ARG A 110 8.09 -1.05 11.64
C ARG A 110 6.94 -0.37 10.88
N SER A 111 6.53 0.81 11.31
CA SER A 111 5.47 1.58 10.63
C SER A 111 5.90 2.03 9.23
N ALA A 112 7.15 2.45 9.07
CA ALA A 112 7.72 2.88 7.80
C ALA A 112 7.77 1.74 6.77
N TRP A 113 8.23 0.54 7.16
CA TRP A 113 8.21 -0.63 6.28
C TRP A 113 6.80 -1.01 5.83
N ASN A 114 5.83 -0.98 6.75
CA ASN A 114 4.44 -1.25 6.40
C ASN A 114 3.86 -0.19 5.46
N GLY A 115 4.22 1.09 5.67
CA GLY A 115 3.89 2.18 4.76
C GLY A 115 4.48 2.00 3.37
N GLN A 116 5.76 1.64 3.27
CA GLN A 116 6.45 1.38 1.99
C GLN A 116 5.84 0.19 1.26
N ALA A 117 5.60 -0.93 1.96
CA ALA A 117 4.90 -2.07 1.39
C ALA A 117 3.48 -1.70 0.93
N GLY A 118 2.79 -0.82 1.67
CA GLY A 118 1.50 -0.24 1.27
C GLY A 118 1.57 0.50 -0.06
N ARG A 119 2.53 1.42 -0.20
CA ARG A 119 2.76 2.19 -1.44
C ARG A 119 3.10 1.29 -2.63
N ILE A 120 3.94 0.28 -2.44
CA ILE A 120 4.26 -0.70 -3.50
C ILE A 120 3.00 -1.44 -3.95
N ARG A 121 2.15 -1.87 -3.02
CA ARG A 121 0.86 -2.53 -3.36
C ARG A 121 -0.10 -1.59 -4.10
N GLU A 122 -0.06 -0.30 -3.81
CA GLU A 122 -0.85 0.69 -4.53
C GLU A 122 -0.33 0.87 -5.96
N MET A 123 0.98 0.97 -6.16
CA MET A 123 1.59 0.99 -7.49
C MET A 123 1.25 -0.28 -8.28
N ASP A 124 1.33 -1.45 -7.65
CA ASP A 124 0.94 -2.72 -8.26
C ASP A 124 -0.55 -2.72 -8.66
N ARG A 125 -1.41 -2.11 -7.84
CA ARG A 125 -2.84 -1.95 -8.16
C ARG A 125 -3.06 -1.03 -9.35
N LEU A 126 -2.32 0.08 -9.47
CA LEU A 126 -2.40 0.99 -10.62
C LEU A 126 -1.90 0.32 -11.91
N LEU A 127 -0.82 -0.44 -11.82
CA LEU A 127 -0.27 -1.18 -12.95
C LEU A 127 -1.18 -2.33 -13.40
N ALA A 128 -1.90 -2.96 -12.49
CA ALA A 128 -2.87 -4.03 -12.79
C ALA A 128 -4.18 -3.53 -13.41
N GLN A 129 -4.43 -2.22 -13.48
CA GLN A 129 -5.66 -1.71 -14.10
C GLN A 129 -5.68 -2.03 -15.61
N PRO A 130 -6.84 -2.43 -16.17
CA PRO A 130 -6.96 -2.85 -17.56
C PRO A 130 -6.63 -1.73 -18.56
N GLU A 131 -6.71 -0.47 -18.15
CA GLU A 131 -6.28 0.67 -18.96
C GLU A 131 -4.77 0.61 -19.26
N SER A 132 -3.96 0.13 -18.32
CA SER A 132 -2.53 -0.09 -18.49
C SER A 132 -2.23 -1.30 -19.40
N ALA A 133 -3.08 -2.34 -19.36
CA ALA A 133 -2.95 -3.53 -20.20
C ALA A 133 -3.29 -3.24 -21.69
N ARG A 134 -4.36 -2.47 -21.94
CA ARG A 134 -4.81 -2.12 -23.30
C ARG A 134 -3.77 -1.35 -24.12
N VAL A 135 -2.91 -0.57 -23.47
CA VAL A 135 -1.84 0.19 -24.13
C VAL A 135 -0.72 -0.73 -24.66
N THR A 136 -0.55 -1.91 -24.04
CA THR A 136 0.50 -2.87 -24.43
C THR A 136 -0.02 -3.85 -25.50
N GLU A 137 -1.31 -4.16 -25.49
CA GLU A 137 -1.96 -5.09 -26.45
C GLU A 137 -2.54 -4.42 -27.71
N ALA A 138 -2.31 -3.11 -27.91
CA ALA A 138 -2.50 -2.45 -29.20
C ALA A 138 -1.44 -2.95 -30.20
N THR A 139 -1.51 -4.23 -30.48
CA THR A 139 -0.88 -4.93 -31.58
C THR A 139 -1.34 -4.22 -32.85
N PRO A 140 -0.44 -3.83 -33.77
CA PRO A 140 -0.81 -3.15 -35.00
C PRO A 140 -1.85 -4.02 -35.70
N ALA A 141 -3.09 -3.52 -35.75
CA ALA A 141 -4.19 -4.19 -36.41
C ALA A 141 -3.70 -4.59 -37.80
N THR A 142 -3.64 -5.91 -38.00
CA THR A 142 -3.28 -6.51 -39.26
C THR A 142 -4.14 -5.89 -40.34
N ASP A 143 -3.44 -5.41 -41.35
CA ASP A 143 -3.87 -4.70 -42.53
C ASP A 143 -4.86 -5.54 -43.36
N HIS A 144 -6.08 -5.69 -42.86
CA HIS A 144 -7.18 -6.37 -43.53
C HIS A 144 -8.34 -5.40 -43.69
N SER A 145 -8.07 -4.31 -44.41
CA SER A 145 -9.15 -3.57 -45.06
C SER A 145 -9.45 -4.24 -46.40
N PRO A 146 -10.65 -4.78 -46.62
CA PRO A 146 -11.04 -5.33 -47.90
C PRO A 146 -11.12 -4.20 -48.93
N LEU A 147 -10.51 -4.47 -50.08
CA LEU A 147 -10.44 -3.60 -51.26
C LEU A 147 -11.77 -2.88 -51.53
N THR A 148 -11.78 -1.55 -51.41
CA THR A 148 -12.66 -0.69 -52.22
C THR A 148 -11.88 0.52 -52.73
N THR A 149 -11.25 0.26 -53.88
CA THR A 149 -11.03 1.13 -55.03
C THR A 149 -11.83 2.46 -55.03
N HIS A 150 -11.15 3.59 -54.87
CA HIS A 150 -11.11 4.64 -55.91
C HIS A 150 -10.02 5.69 -55.60
N ASN A 151 -9.09 5.84 -56.56
CA ASN A 151 -7.99 6.80 -56.55
C ASN A 151 -8.47 8.24 -56.31
N SER A 152 -8.08 8.82 -55.18
CA SER A 152 -8.03 10.27 -54.99
C SER A 152 -6.60 10.64 -54.57
N PRO A 153 -5.76 11.11 -55.50
CA PRO A 153 -4.38 11.48 -55.21
C PRO A 153 -4.35 12.86 -54.55
N ASN A 154 -3.55 12.98 -53.49
CA ASN A 154 -3.26 14.22 -52.75
C ASN A 154 -4.37 14.80 -51.86
N SER A 155 -4.51 14.21 -50.68
CA SER A 155 -4.74 15.01 -49.48
C SER A 155 -4.15 14.30 -48.27
N TYR A 156 -2.84 14.49 -48.06
CA TYR A 156 -2.17 14.28 -46.77
C TYR A 156 -2.68 15.32 -45.76
N HIS A 157 -3.96 15.26 -45.42
CA HIS A 157 -4.47 15.96 -44.25
C HIS A 157 -4.11 15.11 -43.03
N HIS A 158 -2.88 15.32 -42.53
CA HIS A 158 -2.58 15.02 -41.13
C HIS A 158 -3.58 15.84 -40.31
N SER A 159 -4.62 15.19 -39.81
CA SER A 159 -5.54 15.88 -38.92
C SER A 159 -4.76 16.17 -37.64
N PRO A 160 -4.64 17.42 -37.19
CA PRO A 160 -3.91 17.77 -35.97
C PRO A 160 -4.40 16.98 -34.73
N ASP A 161 -5.60 16.41 -34.80
CA ASP A 161 -6.16 15.54 -33.77
C ASP A 161 -5.51 14.14 -33.71
N SER A 162 -5.02 13.59 -34.83
CA SER A 162 -4.31 12.29 -34.81
C SER A 162 -2.97 12.40 -34.11
N ASP A 163 -2.28 13.53 -34.27
CA ASP A 163 -0.96 13.74 -33.68
C ASP A 163 -1.05 13.96 -32.18
N ARG A 164 -2.07 14.71 -31.72
CA ARG A 164 -2.36 14.89 -30.29
C ARG A 164 -2.64 13.56 -29.59
N ARG A 165 -3.43 12.67 -30.21
CA ARG A 165 -3.72 11.34 -29.66
C ARG A 165 -2.45 10.50 -29.54
N ARG A 166 -1.64 10.44 -30.60
CA ARG A 166 -0.34 9.73 -30.59
C ARG A 166 0.60 10.25 -29.51
N LEU A 167 0.72 11.58 -29.37
CA LEU A 167 1.55 12.18 -28.32
C LEU A 167 1.04 11.83 -26.93
N SER A 168 -0.28 11.83 -26.72
CA SER A 168 -0.86 11.41 -25.44
C SER A 168 -0.63 9.93 -25.15
N GLU A 169 -0.72 9.05 -26.15
CA GLU A 169 -0.46 7.61 -26.00
C GLU A 169 1.01 7.36 -25.63
N LEU A 170 1.94 8.01 -26.34
CA LEU A 170 3.37 7.93 -26.04
C LEU A 170 3.70 8.44 -24.63
N ALA A 171 3.04 9.52 -24.18
CA ALA A 171 3.21 10.03 -22.83
C ALA A 171 2.71 9.02 -21.77
N ARG A 172 1.55 8.40 -22.00
CA ARG A 172 1.01 7.35 -21.12
C ARG A 172 1.94 6.14 -21.02
N GLN A 173 2.46 5.67 -22.16
CA GLN A 173 3.44 4.57 -22.19
C GLN A 173 4.68 4.88 -21.35
N LYS A 174 5.26 6.08 -21.53
CA LYS A 174 6.43 6.51 -20.75
C LYS A 174 6.13 6.61 -19.25
N ASN A 175 4.95 7.09 -18.87
CA ASN A 175 4.57 7.18 -17.46
C ASN A 175 4.38 5.79 -16.83
N ILE A 176 3.78 4.84 -17.54
CA ILE A 176 3.66 3.45 -17.08
C ILE A 176 5.04 2.82 -16.88
N GLU A 177 5.97 3.06 -17.80
CA GLU A 177 7.33 2.51 -17.71
C GLU A 177 8.09 3.10 -16.52
N ARG A 178 8.01 4.42 -16.31
CA ARG A 178 8.57 5.06 -15.11
C ARG A 178 7.97 4.49 -13.83
N LEU A 179 6.65 4.27 -13.79
CA LEU A 179 5.98 3.69 -12.63
C LEU A 179 6.48 2.26 -12.33
N ARG A 180 6.71 1.43 -13.35
CA ARG A 180 7.32 0.11 -13.18
C ARG A 180 8.73 0.20 -12.62
N GLN A 181 9.55 1.12 -13.14
CA GLN A 181 10.92 1.33 -12.65
C GLN A 181 10.92 1.76 -11.18
N THR A 182 10.11 2.77 -10.82
CA THR A 182 9.98 3.22 -9.43
C THR A 182 9.49 2.11 -8.51
N ARG A 183 8.55 1.28 -8.97
CA ARG A 183 8.06 0.12 -8.22
C ARG A 183 9.17 -0.89 -7.94
N THR A 184 9.98 -1.24 -8.95
CA THR A 184 11.10 -2.18 -8.79
C THR A 184 12.14 -1.63 -7.82
N GLN A 185 12.52 -0.36 -7.98
CA GLN A 185 13.47 0.28 -7.07
C GLN A 185 12.95 0.29 -5.63
N ALA A 186 11.70 0.71 -5.39
CA ALA A 186 11.12 0.73 -4.06
C ALA A 186 11.03 -0.67 -3.41
N TYR A 187 10.83 -1.71 -4.22
CA TYR A 187 10.87 -3.11 -3.78
C TYR A 187 12.27 -3.53 -3.38
N ASP A 188 13.27 -3.27 -4.23
CA ASP A 188 14.67 -3.61 -3.96
C ASP A 188 15.18 -2.87 -2.72
N ASP A 189 14.82 -1.60 -2.54
CA ASP A 189 15.15 -0.80 -1.36
C ASP A 189 14.52 -1.41 -0.08
N LEU A 190 13.24 -1.80 -0.14
CA LEU A 190 12.57 -2.45 1.00
C LEU A 190 13.29 -3.76 1.37
N MET A 191 13.55 -4.62 0.39
CA MET A 191 14.20 -5.90 0.61
C MET A 191 15.65 -5.73 1.11
N GLY A 192 16.36 -4.72 0.60
CA GLY A 192 17.69 -4.35 1.07
C GLY A 192 17.71 -3.93 2.54
N THR A 193 16.77 -3.08 2.95
CA THR A 193 16.67 -2.66 4.37
C THR A 193 16.31 -3.81 5.30
N LEU A 194 15.40 -4.72 4.88
CA LEU A 194 15.04 -5.91 5.65
C LEU A 194 16.22 -6.88 5.82
N ALA A 195 16.98 -7.11 4.74
CA ALA A 195 18.17 -7.96 4.79
C ALA A 195 19.24 -7.39 5.74
N TRP A 196 19.44 -6.07 5.71
CA TRP A 196 20.38 -5.39 6.59
C TRP A 196 19.97 -5.48 8.08
N VAL A 197 18.69 -5.32 8.41
CA VAL A 197 18.24 -5.51 9.82
C VAL A 197 18.45 -6.94 10.30
N ARG A 198 18.26 -7.93 9.43
CA ARG A 198 18.56 -9.33 9.78
C ARG A 198 20.05 -9.57 10.07
N GLU A 199 20.93 -8.89 9.36
CA GLU A 199 22.37 -8.91 9.64
C GLU A 199 22.67 -8.32 11.03
N LEU A 200 22.05 -7.19 11.37
CA LEU A 200 22.18 -6.59 12.71
C LEU A 200 21.68 -7.51 13.83
N VAL A 201 20.52 -8.14 13.63
CA VAL A 201 19.99 -9.14 14.57
C VAL A 201 21.00 -10.27 14.78
N SER A 202 21.63 -10.74 13.71
CA SER A 202 22.69 -11.76 13.79
C SER A 202 23.91 -11.26 14.57
N MET A 203 24.32 -10.00 14.38
CA MET A 203 25.41 -9.38 15.15
C MET A 203 25.06 -9.20 16.63
N ILE A 204 23.82 -8.86 16.97
CA ILE A 204 23.33 -8.77 18.35
C ILE A 204 23.44 -10.13 19.04
N HIS A 205 22.98 -11.20 18.39
CA HIS A 205 23.11 -12.56 18.92
C HIS A 205 24.58 -12.97 19.13
N LEU A 206 25.46 -12.63 18.18
CA LEU A 206 26.89 -12.91 18.29
C LEU A 206 27.54 -12.13 19.44
N ALA A 207 27.21 -10.85 19.59
CA ALA A 207 27.72 -10.00 20.67
C ALA A 207 27.32 -10.56 22.05
N LYS A 208 26.06 -10.98 22.19
CA LYS A 208 25.57 -11.63 23.41
C LYS A 208 26.32 -12.93 23.70
N PHE A 209 26.52 -13.79 22.71
CA PHE A 209 27.18 -15.09 22.90
C PHE A 209 28.68 -14.95 23.25
N THR A 210 29.34 -13.93 22.71
CA THR A 210 30.76 -13.65 22.96
C THR A 210 31.03 -12.91 24.26
N GLY A 211 29.98 -12.50 25.00
CA GLY A 211 30.12 -11.71 26.21
C GLY A 211 30.72 -10.32 25.95
N ALA A 212 30.45 -9.74 24.76
CA ALA A 212 30.87 -8.39 24.45
C ALA A 212 30.36 -7.38 25.51
N PRO A 213 31.02 -6.23 25.70
CA PRO A 213 30.54 -5.20 26.61
C PRO A 213 29.21 -4.58 26.12
N ALA A 214 28.33 -4.18 27.05
CA ALA A 214 27.01 -3.59 26.77
C ALA A 214 27.08 -2.39 25.82
N SER A 215 28.14 -1.59 25.92
CA SER A 215 28.39 -0.45 25.03
C SER A 215 28.43 -0.82 23.54
N ARG A 216 28.78 -2.06 23.20
CA ARG A 216 28.79 -2.53 21.81
C ARG A 216 27.38 -2.79 21.29
N ALA A 217 26.44 -3.20 22.15
CA ALA A 217 25.04 -3.26 21.76
C ALA A 217 24.41 -1.89 21.63
N GLU A 218 24.80 -0.93 22.47
CA GLU A 218 24.37 0.46 22.29
C GLU A 218 24.78 1.00 20.92
N GLU A 219 26.01 0.72 20.49
CA GLU A 219 26.49 1.09 19.16
C GLU A 219 25.67 0.42 18.05
N LEU A 220 25.38 -0.87 18.16
CA LEU A 220 24.57 -1.60 17.16
C LEU A 220 23.13 -1.08 17.10
N VAL A 221 22.52 -0.76 18.25
CA VAL A 221 21.16 -0.19 18.28
C VAL A 221 21.15 1.25 17.77
N ALA A 222 22.19 2.05 18.07
CA ALA A 222 22.34 3.38 17.50
C ALA A 222 22.53 3.35 15.98
N GLN A 223 23.22 2.34 15.44
CA GLN A 223 23.32 2.12 13.99
C GLN A 223 21.95 1.80 13.36
N ILE A 224 21.09 1.04 14.06
CA ILE A 224 19.68 0.84 13.65
C ILE A 224 18.99 2.20 13.54
N ALA A 225 19.03 3.01 14.59
CA ALA A 225 18.37 4.31 14.62
C ALA A 225 18.87 5.28 13.53
N ALA A 226 20.18 5.34 13.29
CA ALA A 226 20.76 6.20 12.26
C ALA A 226 20.33 5.79 10.85
N ALA A 227 20.21 4.48 10.59
CA ALA A 227 19.72 4.01 9.30
C ALA A 227 18.22 4.33 9.09
N VAL A 228 17.42 4.31 10.16
CA VAL A 228 15.99 4.69 10.12
C VAL A 228 15.83 6.14 9.66
N GLU A 229 16.64 7.06 10.19
CA GLU A 229 16.64 8.47 9.76
C GLU A 229 16.99 8.62 8.26
N GLY A 230 17.94 7.81 7.76
CA GLY A 230 18.28 7.76 6.35
C GLY A 230 17.14 7.27 5.46
N VAL A 231 16.41 6.22 5.87
CA VAL A 231 15.27 5.68 5.12
C VAL A 231 14.08 6.64 5.13
N SER A 232 13.81 7.30 6.26
CA SER A 232 12.71 8.27 6.37
C SER A 232 12.94 9.48 5.46
N ALA A 233 14.15 10.05 5.45
CA ALA A 233 14.48 11.24 4.65
C ALA A 233 14.26 11.05 3.14
N VAL A 234 14.60 9.87 2.61
CA VAL A 234 14.43 9.55 1.18
C VAL A 234 12.94 9.52 0.78
N THR A 235 12.04 9.15 1.69
CA THR A 235 10.61 9.04 1.37
C THR A 235 9.86 10.38 1.31
N TRP A 236 10.38 11.45 1.93
CA TRP A 236 9.71 12.75 1.99
C TRP A 236 10.15 13.76 0.92
N GLN A 237 11.39 13.66 0.41
CA GLN A 237 11.88 14.59 -0.60
C GLN A 237 11.11 14.49 -1.94
N GLU A 238 10.65 13.31 -2.33
CA GLU A 238 9.84 13.16 -3.56
C GLU A 238 8.45 13.82 -3.46
N GLU A 239 7.87 13.90 -2.27
CA GLU A 239 6.52 14.45 -2.09
C GLU A 239 6.53 15.98 -2.03
N VAL A 240 7.57 16.56 -1.43
CA VAL A 240 7.76 18.02 -1.36
C VAL A 240 8.15 18.61 -2.73
N GLU A 241 8.93 17.91 -3.54
CA GLU A 241 9.26 18.38 -4.90
C GLU A 241 8.06 18.33 -5.86
N ARG A 242 7.13 17.38 -5.67
CA ARG A 242 5.91 17.27 -6.49
C ARG A 242 4.86 18.33 -6.16
N LEU A 243 4.87 18.90 -4.95
CA LEU A 243 3.95 19.97 -4.55
C LEU A 243 4.42 21.38 -4.95
N ASN A 244 5.69 21.52 -5.33
CA ASN A 244 6.30 22.80 -5.73
C ASN A 244 6.43 22.98 -7.26
N CYS A 245 5.91 22.04 -8.06
CA CYS A 245 5.81 22.15 -9.52
C CYS A 245 4.33 22.24 -9.96
#